data_AF-A0A973J6Q8-F1
#
_entry.id   AF-A0A973J6Q8-F1
#
_cell.length_a   1.000
_cell.length_b   1.000
_cell.length_c   1.000
_cell.angle_alpha   90.00
_cell.angle_beta   90.00
_cell.angle_gamma   90.00
#
_symmetry.space_group_name_H-M   'P 1'
#
loop_
_entity.id
_entity.type
_entity.pdbx_description
1 polymer ?
#
loop_
_entity_poly.entity_id
_entity_poly.type
_entity_poly.pdbx_seq_one_letter_code
_entity_poly.pdbx_strand_id
1 'polypeptide(L)'
;MISLSRRCEESNRAVAARKREVTRFGPFEALINLGNDMIWLNYAVPVEELNDSSVALAALADLKAHFRARNRRPRFEFNAAPWPDLQTLLETVGLTLQDRQPLMACEPGDVRPCPVPGVVVHMLSPGSPDKDFVTLSKIQAAAFGEAESQPSAEYLHELRTELESGQSLLALATLDGVPVGAGGILPDDAGVGELVGV
;
A
#
# COMPACT_ATOMS: atom_id res chain seq x y z
N MET A 1 -19.87 1.06 7.90
CA MET A 1 -18.75 1.98 7.59
C MET A 1 -17.51 1.67 8.42
N ILE A 2 -17.54 1.74 9.76
CA ILE A 2 -16.37 1.42 10.61
C ILE A 2 -15.85 -0.01 10.39
N SER A 3 -16.74 -1.01 10.27
CA SER A 3 -16.36 -2.40 9.99
C SER A 3 -15.62 -2.56 8.65
N LEU A 4 -16.13 -1.92 7.58
CA LEU A 4 -15.47 -1.90 6.28
C LEU A 4 -14.10 -1.20 6.35
N SER A 5 -14.04 -0.08 7.05
CA SER A 5 -12.79 0.66 7.28
C SER A 5 -11.74 -0.18 7.99
N ARG A 6 -12.12 -0.94 9.04
CA ARG A 6 -11.20 -1.86 9.74
C ARG A 6 -10.74 -2.99 8.83
N ARG A 7 -11.63 -3.59 8.04
CA ARG A 7 -11.27 -4.62 7.06
C ARG A 7 -10.24 -4.13 6.03
N CYS A 8 -10.38 -2.90 5.55
CA CYS A 8 -9.39 -2.29 4.65
C CYS A 8 -8.02 -2.10 5.35
N GLU A 9 -7.99 -1.63 6.60
CA GLU A 9 -6.72 -1.51 7.35
C GLU A 9 -6.05 -2.87 7.58
N GLU A 10 -6.84 -3.87 7.97
CA GLU A 10 -6.36 -5.23 8.21
C GLU A 10 -5.76 -5.85 6.93
N SER A 11 -6.46 -5.69 5.79
CA SER A 11 -5.98 -6.11 4.46
C SER A 11 -4.66 -5.40 4.11
N ASN A 12 -4.63 -4.07 4.16
CA ASN A 12 -3.44 -3.30 3.80
C ASN A 12 -2.25 -3.63 4.70
N ARG A 13 -2.49 -3.83 6.00
CA ARG A 13 -1.46 -4.28 6.95
C ARG A 13 -0.95 -5.68 6.61
N ALA A 14 -1.83 -6.63 6.32
CA ALA A 14 -1.46 -8.01 5.99
C ALA A 14 -0.63 -8.06 4.69
N VAL A 15 -1.06 -7.33 3.65
CA VAL A 15 -0.32 -7.21 2.39
C VAL A 15 1.04 -6.57 2.61
N ALA A 16 1.12 -5.45 3.35
CA ALA A 16 2.36 -4.76 3.64
C ALA A 16 3.36 -5.62 4.44
N ALA A 17 2.88 -6.44 5.38
CA ALA A 17 3.71 -7.32 6.20
C ALA A 17 4.46 -8.39 5.39
N ARG A 18 3.99 -8.75 4.18
CA ARG A 18 4.66 -9.74 3.31
C ARG A 18 6.08 -9.32 2.91
N LYS A 19 6.38 -8.02 2.90
CA LYS A 19 7.65 -7.45 2.43
C LYS A 19 8.36 -6.58 3.46
N ARG A 20 7.91 -6.61 4.72
CA ARG A 20 8.38 -5.68 5.75
C ARG A 20 8.63 -6.41 7.07
N GLU A 21 9.65 -5.96 7.79
CA GLU A 21 9.83 -6.34 9.18
C GLU A 21 8.68 -5.71 9.98
N VAL A 22 7.93 -6.54 10.73
CA VAL A 22 6.85 -6.09 11.60
C VAL A 22 7.31 -6.21 13.05
N THR A 23 7.31 -5.09 13.77
CA THR A 23 7.63 -5.05 15.21
C THR A 23 6.48 -4.41 15.98
N ARG A 24 6.06 -5.05 17.06
CA ARG A 24 4.94 -4.59 17.88
C ARG A 24 5.39 -3.73 19.06
N PHE A 25 4.66 -2.64 19.30
CA PHE A 25 4.83 -1.71 20.42
C PHE A 25 3.46 -1.40 21.02
N GLY A 26 3.07 -2.12 22.09
CA GLY A 26 1.75 -1.98 22.70
C GLY A 26 0.62 -2.11 21.66
N PRO A 27 -0.23 -1.07 21.49
CA PRO A 27 -1.34 -1.09 20.54
C PRO A 27 -0.93 -0.72 19.10
N PHE A 28 0.36 -0.66 18.79
CA PHE A 28 0.89 -0.27 17.47
C PHE A 28 1.81 -1.35 16.88
N GLU A 29 1.87 -1.40 15.56
CA GLU A 29 2.88 -2.16 14.81
C GLU A 29 3.66 -1.21 13.91
N ALA A 30 4.99 -1.36 13.90
CA ALA A 30 5.89 -0.71 12.95
C ALA A 30 6.17 -1.67 11.79
N LEU A 31 5.95 -1.22 10.56
CA LEU A 31 6.28 -1.95 9.34
C LEU A 31 7.47 -1.27 8.66
N ILE A 32 8.62 -1.94 8.62
CA ILE A 32 9.86 -1.40 8.06
C ILE A 32 10.27 -2.19 6.82
N ASN A 33 10.48 -1.48 5.71
CA ASN A 33 11.18 -2.03 4.57
C ASN A 33 12.71 -1.87 4.76
N LEU A 34 13.41 -3.01 4.89
CA LEU A 34 14.85 -3.02 5.14
C LEU A 34 15.67 -2.66 3.89
N GLY A 35 15.14 -2.91 2.69
CA GLY A 35 15.82 -2.65 1.42
C GLY A 35 15.53 -1.27 0.82
N ASN A 36 14.50 -0.56 1.29
CA ASN A 36 14.08 0.71 0.73
C ASN A 36 13.70 1.72 1.83
N ASP A 37 14.35 2.87 1.84
CA ASP A 37 14.16 3.92 2.85
C ASP A 37 13.07 4.94 2.52
N MET A 38 12.39 4.78 1.38
CA MET A 38 11.26 5.61 0.98
C MET A 38 10.22 5.67 2.10
N ILE A 39 9.84 6.89 2.48
CA ILE A 39 8.99 7.15 3.66
C ILE A 39 7.63 6.44 3.57
N TRP A 40 7.10 6.25 2.37
CA TRP A 40 5.81 5.59 2.11
C TRP A 40 5.83 4.07 2.38
N LEU A 41 7.02 3.46 2.45
CA LEU A 41 7.19 2.03 2.73
C LEU A 41 7.50 1.74 4.21
N ASN A 42 7.66 2.78 5.02
CA ASN A 42 8.10 2.69 6.40
C ASN A 42 7.14 3.49 7.29
N TYR A 43 6.15 2.81 7.87
CA TYR A 43 5.12 3.44 8.69
C TYR A 43 4.60 2.50 9.78
N ALA A 44 3.89 3.09 10.74
CA ALA A 44 3.23 2.39 11.81
C ALA A 44 1.71 2.44 11.64
N VAL A 45 1.04 1.46 12.23
CA VAL A 45 -0.42 1.31 12.21
C VAL A 45 -0.94 0.99 13.62
N PRO A 46 -2.15 1.44 13.99
CA PRO A 46 -2.85 0.94 15.17
C PRO A 46 -3.35 -0.49 14.94
N VAL A 47 -3.29 -1.31 15.98
CA VAL A 47 -3.71 -2.73 15.93
C VAL A 47 -4.57 -3.16 17.12
N GLU A 48 -4.62 -2.34 18.17
CA GLU A 48 -5.49 -2.53 19.34
C GLU A 48 -6.09 -1.20 19.81
N GLU A 49 -7.19 -1.30 20.54
CA GLU A 49 -7.87 -0.16 21.15
C GLU A 49 -6.98 0.57 22.15
N LEU A 50 -7.08 1.90 22.18
CA LEU A 50 -6.26 2.79 23.00
C LEU A 50 -6.84 2.93 24.43
N ASN A 51 -7.08 1.79 25.09
CA ASN A 51 -7.78 1.74 26.39
C ASN A 51 -6.99 2.39 27.53
N ASP A 52 -5.64 2.38 27.45
CA ASP A 52 -4.75 3.02 28.41
C ASP A 52 -3.78 3.97 27.69
N SER A 53 -4.00 5.27 27.85
CA SER A 53 -3.18 6.29 27.22
C SER A 53 -1.72 6.28 27.72
N SER A 54 -1.46 5.86 28.97
CA SER A 54 -0.10 5.80 29.49
C SER A 54 0.72 4.69 28.83
N VAL A 55 0.11 3.53 28.60
CA VAL A 55 0.69 2.42 27.85
C VAL A 55 0.93 2.82 26.39
N ALA A 56 -0.04 3.48 25.76
CA ALA A 56 0.09 3.94 24.38
C ALA A 56 1.22 4.98 24.23
N LEU A 57 1.35 5.93 25.16
CA LEU A 57 2.42 6.94 25.14
C LEU A 57 3.82 6.31 25.30
N ALA A 58 3.97 5.34 26.21
CA ALA A 58 5.21 4.60 26.37
C ALA A 58 5.58 3.83 25.08
N ALA A 59 4.60 3.13 24.50
CA ALA A 59 4.77 2.42 23.24
C ALA A 59 5.18 3.36 22.08
N LEU A 60 4.62 4.57 22.00
CA LEU A 60 5.01 5.56 20.99
C LEU A 60 6.46 6.02 21.15
N ALA A 61 6.97 6.13 22.38
CA ALA A 61 8.36 6.49 22.62
C ALA A 61 9.32 5.41 22.08
N ASP A 62 9.04 4.14 22.37
CA ASP A 62 9.82 2.99 21.91
C ASP A 62 9.72 2.81 20.39
N LEU A 63 8.52 2.96 19.82
CA LEU A 63 8.30 2.92 18.38
C LEU A 63 9.12 4.01 17.68
N LYS A 64 9.09 5.25 18.17
CA LYS A 64 9.91 6.33 17.59
C LYS A 64 11.41 6.03 17.69
N ALA A 65 11.86 5.39 18.77
CA ALA A 65 13.26 4.95 18.90
C ALA A 65 13.61 3.85 17.89
N HIS A 66 12.70 2.90 17.65
CA HIS A 66 12.86 1.83 16.68
C HIS A 66 13.04 2.36 15.25
N PHE A 67 12.22 3.34 14.83
CA PHE A 67 12.38 4.02 13.54
C PHE A 67 13.72 4.75 13.44
N ARG A 68 14.10 5.52 14.47
CA ARG A 68 15.38 6.26 14.49
C ARG A 68 16.59 5.33 14.38
N ALA A 69 16.57 4.20 15.07
CA ALA A 69 17.66 3.22 15.02
C ALA A 69 17.89 2.63 13.61
N ARG A 70 16.86 2.68 12.75
CA ARG A 70 16.90 2.25 11.34
C ARG A 70 17.09 3.41 10.37
N ASN A 71 17.40 4.61 10.85
CA ASN A 71 17.43 5.84 10.04
C ASN A 71 16.13 6.05 9.24
N ARG A 72 14.98 5.76 9.86
CA ARG A 72 13.65 5.99 9.29
C ARG A 72 12.93 7.10 10.05
N ARG A 73 12.08 7.84 9.35
CA ARG A 73 11.20 8.84 9.95
C ARG A 73 9.94 8.14 10.50
N PRO A 74 9.59 8.30 11.78
CA PRO A 74 8.33 7.81 12.30
C PRO A 74 7.16 8.41 11.52
N ARG A 75 6.29 7.56 10.99
CA ARG A 75 5.11 7.93 10.22
C ARG A 75 3.99 6.95 10.55
N PHE A 76 2.74 7.41 10.51
CA PHE A 76 1.56 6.58 10.72
C PHE A 76 0.66 6.62 9.50
N GLU A 77 0.03 5.49 9.20
CA GLU A 77 -1.11 5.38 8.30
C GLU A 77 -2.24 4.70 9.04
N PHE A 78 -3.43 5.30 8.99
CA PHE A 78 -4.63 4.74 9.61
C PHE A 78 -5.87 5.42 9.03
N ASN A 79 -6.98 4.69 9.05
CA ASN A 79 -8.29 5.23 8.78
C ASN A 79 -8.81 5.92 10.04
N ALA A 80 -9.28 7.17 9.94
CA ALA A 80 -9.65 7.92 11.14
C ALA A 80 -10.88 7.34 11.88
N ALA A 81 -11.83 6.74 11.16
CA ALA A 81 -13.12 6.33 11.72
C ALA A 81 -13.01 5.25 12.82
N PRO A 82 -12.15 4.22 12.69
CA PRO A 82 -11.94 3.24 13.77
C PRO A 82 -11.10 3.76 14.96
N TRP A 83 -10.39 4.89 14.79
CA TRP A 83 -9.38 5.38 15.74
C TRP A 83 -9.57 6.88 16.07
N PRO A 84 -10.73 7.29 16.62
CA PRO A 84 -11.09 8.71 16.76
C PRO A 84 -10.09 9.52 17.61
N ASP A 85 -9.50 8.90 18.63
CA ASP A 85 -8.59 9.59 19.56
C ASP A 85 -7.11 9.51 19.15
N LEU A 86 -6.78 8.70 18.14
CA LEU A 86 -5.40 8.41 17.78
C LEU A 86 -4.67 9.65 17.25
N GLN A 87 -5.32 10.46 16.42
CA GLN A 87 -4.68 11.65 15.89
C GLN A 87 -4.25 12.61 17.00
N THR A 88 -5.17 12.91 17.94
CA THR A 88 -4.88 13.78 19.08
C THR A 88 -3.71 13.21 19.90
N LEU A 89 -3.70 11.90 20.16
CA LEU A 89 -2.61 11.24 20.86
C LEU A 89 -1.26 11.41 20.13
N LEU A 90 -1.22 11.19 18.81
CA LEU A 90 -0.01 11.35 17.99
C LEU A 90 0.52 12.79 18.00
N GLU A 91 -0.38 13.78 18.01
CA GLU A 91 -0.02 15.20 18.09
C GLU A 91 0.65 15.55 19.43
N THR A 92 0.20 14.95 20.55
CA THR A 92 0.84 15.18 21.87
C THR A 92 2.30 14.75 21.93
N VAL A 93 2.70 13.79 21.08
CA VAL A 93 4.09 13.31 20.98
C VAL A 93 4.85 13.91 19.78
N GLY A 94 4.31 14.96 19.18
CA GLY A 94 4.96 15.76 18.14
C GLY A 94 4.90 15.19 16.72
N LEU A 95 4.03 14.21 16.44
CA LEU A 95 3.66 13.92 15.06
C LEU A 95 2.67 14.98 14.57
N THR A 96 2.65 15.21 13.27
CA THR A 96 1.74 16.17 12.63
C THR A 96 1.00 15.48 11.50
N LEU A 97 -0.24 15.90 11.26
CA LEU A 97 -1.02 15.45 10.12
C LEU A 97 -0.27 15.81 8.84
N GLN A 98 0.10 14.79 8.06
CA GLN A 98 0.75 14.99 6.77
C GLN A 98 -0.29 15.24 5.67
N ASP A 99 -1.32 14.39 5.60
CA ASP A 99 -2.38 14.47 4.60
C ASP A 99 -3.63 13.68 5.04
N ARG A 100 -4.79 13.95 4.41
CA ARG A 100 -6.01 13.15 4.52
C ARG A 100 -6.45 12.71 3.13
N GLN A 101 -6.19 11.45 2.83
CA GLN A 101 -6.59 10.85 1.57
C GLN A 101 -7.97 10.18 1.71
N PRO A 102 -8.89 10.37 0.75
CA PRO A 102 -10.18 9.69 0.78
C PRO A 102 -9.98 8.19 0.52
N LEU A 103 -10.58 7.36 1.36
CA LEU A 103 -10.70 5.92 1.10
C LEU A 103 -11.97 5.66 0.29
N MET A 104 -11.80 5.08 -0.89
CA MET A 104 -12.90 4.59 -1.71
C MET A 104 -12.98 3.07 -1.58
N ALA A 105 -14.20 2.54 -1.49
CA ALA A 105 -14.45 1.11 -1.45
C ALA A 105 -15.49 0.75 -2.51
N CYS A 106 -15.33 -0.41 -3.11
CA CYS A 106 -16.23 -0.94 -4.13
C CYS A 106 -16.51 -2.40 -3.81
N GLU A 107 -17.77 -2.76 -3.58
CA GLU A 107 -18.16 -4.16 -3.45
C GLU A 107 -18.22 -4.82 -4.83
N PRO A 108 -17.98 -6.14 -4.96
CA PRO A 108 -18.01 -6.82 -6.25
C PRO A 108 -19.33 -6.61 -7.03
N GLY A 109 -20.46 -6.52 -6.33
CA GLY A 109 -21.79 -6.27 -6.94
C GLY A 109 -22.01 -4.83 -7.41
N ASP A 110 -21.18 -3.89 -6.97
CA ASP A 110 -21.26 -2.46 -7.29
C ASP A 110 -20.34 -2.06 -8.45
N VAL A 111 -19.45 -2.96 -8.89
CA VAL A 111 -18.61 -2.71 -10.05
C VAL A 111 -19.50 -2.44 -11.27
N ARG A 112 -19.23 -1.32 -11.94
CA ARG A 112 -19.89 -0.92 -13.19
C ARG A 112 -18.81 -0.83 -14.27
N PRO A 113 -18.62 -1.88 -15.08
CA PRO A 113 -17.69 -1.83 -16.20
C PRO A 113 -18.07 -0.68 -17.15
N CYS A 114 -17.10 0.16 -17.47
CA CYS A 114 -17.25 1.26 -18.41
C CYS A 114 -16.34 1.02 -19.62
N PRO A 115 -16.76 0.18 -20.60
CA PRO A 115 -15.96 -0.08 -21.77
C PRO A 115 -15.81 1.20 -22.61
N VAL A 116 -14.57 1.50 -22.99
CA VAL A 116 -14.24 2.60 -23.89
C VAL A 116 -13.92 2.01 -25.26
N PRO A 117 -14.60 2.42 -26.36
CA PRO A 117 -14.30 1.92 -27.70
C PRO A 117 -12.81 2.07 -28.05
N GLY A 118 -12.22 1.02 -28.61
CA GLY A 118 -10.79 0.98 -28.95
C GLY A 118 -9.85 0.66 -27.79
N VAL A 119 -10.33 0.73 -26.54
CA VAL A 119 -9.52 0.35 -25.37
C VAL A 119 -9.62 -1.16 -25.12
N VAL A 120 -8.48 -1.82 -25.04
CA VAL A 120 -8.36 -3.24 -24.68
C VAL A 120 -7.51 -3.38 -23.43
N VAL A 121 -8.04 -4.05 -22.41
CA VAL A 121 -7.32 -4.36 -21.18
C VAL A 121 -6.78 -5.78 -21.25
N HIS A 122 -5.48 -5.93 -21.02
CA HIS A 122 -4.77 -7.21 -20.98
C HIS A 122 -4.24 -7.44 -19.57
N MET A 123 -4.66 -8.55 -18.96
CA MET A 123 -4.03 -9.03 -17.72
C MET A 123 -2.64 -9.57 -18.02
N LEU A 124 -1.64 -9.18 -17.25
CA LEU A 124 -0.31 -9.76 -17.31
C LEU A 124 -0.30 -11.11 -16.61
N SER A 125 0.57 -11.99 -17.11
CA SER A 125 0.86 -13.29 -16.53
C SER A 125 2.36 -13.42 -16.25
N PRO A 126 2.78 -14.40 -15.44
CA PRO A 126 4.21 -14.67 -15.25
C PRO A 126 4.97 -14.96 -16.55
N GLY A 127 4.29 -15.38 -17.62
CA GLY A 127 4.87 -15.61 -18.95
C GLY A 127 4.83 -14.41 -19.90
N SER A 128 4.28 -13.25 -19.48
CA SER A 128 4.23 -12.05 -20.32
C SER A 128 5.66 -11.54 -20.65
N PRO A 129 5.90 -10.91 -21.81
CA PRO A 129 7.24 -10.45 -22.19
C PRO A 129 7.71 -9.29 -21.29
N ASP A 130 9.02 -9.16 -21.08
CA ASP A 130 9.61 -8.11 -20.21
C ASP A 130 9.17 -6.70 -20.60
N LYS A 131 9.04 -6.43 -21.90
CA LYS A 131 8.59 -5.13 -22.42
C LYS A 131 7.25 -4.68 -21.82
N ASP A 132 6.36 -5.63 -21.49
CA ASP A 132 5.04 -5.31 -20.95
C ASP A 132 5.18 -4.87 -19.48
N PHE A 133 5.99 -5.57 -18.68
CA PHE A 133 6.29 -5.15 -17.30
C PHE A 133 7.02 -3.80 -17.26
N VAL A 134 7.96 -3.58 -18.17
CA VAL A 134 8.64 -2.27 -18.32
C VAL A 134 7.64 -1.18 -18.66
N THR A 135 6.73 -1.43 -19.61
CA THR A 135 5.68 -0.49 -20.02
C THR A 135 4.76 -0.16 -18.85
N LEU A 136 4.29 -1.17 -18.12
CA LEU A 136 3.47 -1.01 -16.92
C LEU A 136 4.19 -0.13 -15.88
N SER A 137 5.44 -0.46 -15.58
CA SER A 137 6.25 0.25 -14.59
C SER A 137 6.41 1.73 -14.96
N LYS A 138 6.65 2.03 -16.24
CA LYS A 138 6.79 3.40 -16.72
C LYS A 138 5.50 4.21 -16.66
N ILE A 139 4.37 3.60 -17.03
CA ILE A 139 3.05 4.26 -16.92
C ILE A 139 2.75 4.59 -15.46
N GLN A 140 3.00 3.66 -14.53
CA GLN A 140 2.80 3.89 -13.11
C GLN A 140 3.76 4.94 -12.53
N ALA A 141 5.04 4.89 -12.91
CA ALA A 141 6.04 5.86 -12.48
C ALA A 141 5.76 7.27 -13.01
N ALA A 142 5.11 7.41 -14.18
CA ALA A 142 4.73 8.70 -14.74
C ALA A 142 3.81 9.51 -13.81
N ALA A 143 2.94 8.86 -13.04
CA ALA A 143 2.09 9.51 -12.03
C ALA A 143 2.90 10.21 -10.91
N PHE A 144 4.16 9.79 -10.73
CA PHE A 144 5.09 10.35 -9.75
C PHE A 144 6.19 11.22 -10.41
N GLY A 145 6.11 11.48 -11.71
CA GLY A 145 7.13 12.25 -12.45
C GLY A 145 8.39 11.45 -12.78
N GLU A 146 8.33 10.11 -12.71
CA GLU A 146 9.48 9.21 -12.86
C GLU A 146 9.39 8.32 -14.11
N ALA A 147 8.67 8.76 -15.15
CA ALA A 147 8.42 7.98 -16.37
C ALA A 147 9.70 7.49 -17.09
N GLU A 148 10.80 8.22 -16.93
CA GLU A 148 12.09 7.91 -17.56
C GLU A 148 12.91 6.87 -16.78
N SER A 149 12.52 6.56 -15.54
CA SER A 149 13.19 5.55 -14.72
C SER A 149 13.06 4.17 -15.37
N GLN A 150 14.20 3.48 -15.49
CA GLN A 150 14.23 2.11 -15.98
C GLN A 150 14.11 1.14 -14.80
N PRO A 151 13.10 0.25 -14.77
CA PRO A 151 13.02 -0.76 -13.74
C PRO A 151 14.22 -1.72 -13.83
N SER A 152 14.74 -2.15 -12.69
CA SER A 152 15.81 -3.14 -12.64
C SER A 152 15.29 -4.54 -12.99
N ALA A 153 16.19 -5.44 -13.40
CA ALA A 153 15.83 -6.82 -13.70
C ALA A 153 15.28 -7.56 -12.45
N GLU A 154 15.82 -7.24 -11.27
CA GLU A 154 15.37 -7.77 -9.99
C GLU A 154 13.93 -7.35 -9.71
N TYR A 155 13.57 -6.08 -9.96
CA TYR A 155 12.19 -5.61 -9.80
C TYR A 155 11.22 -6.31 -10.76
N LEU A 156 11.61 -6.50 -12.03
CA LEU A 156 10.79 -7.24 -12.99
C LEU A 156 10.60 -8.71 -12.55
N HIS A 157 11.63 -9.32 -11.97
CA HIS A 157 11.56 -10.66 -11.41
C HIS A 157 10.60 -10.73 -10.22
N GLU A 158 10.66 -9.77 -9.29
CA GLU A 158 9.74 -9.66 -8.16
C GLU A 158 8.27 -9.58 -8.62
N LEU A 159 7.97 -8.72 -9.62
CA LEU A 159 6.63 -8.63 -10.19
C LEU A 159 6.13 -9.98 -10.73
N ARG A 160 7.01 -10.77 -11.37
CA ARG A 160 6.64 -12.10 -11.86
C ARG A 160 6.34 -13.05 -10.71
N THR A 161 7.20 -13.09 -9.69
CA THR A 161 7.00 -13.93 -8.51
C THR A 161 5.70 -13.58 -7.78
N GLU A 162 5.33 -12.30 -7.73
CA GLU A 162 4.05 -11.86 -7.17
C GLU A 162 2.85 -12.30 -7.99
N LEU A 163 2.93 -12.26 -9.31
CA LEU A 163 1.89 -12.81 -10.19
C LEU A 163 1.78 -14.34 -10.04
N GLU A 164 2.90 -15.06 -9.94
CA GLU A 164 2.93 -16.52 -9.78
C GLU A 164 2.30 -16.97 -8.45
N SER A 165 2.55 -16.21 -7.39
CA SER A 165 2.02 -16.49 -6.05
C SER A 165 0.62 -15.92 -5.83
N GLY A 166 0.06 -15.18 -6.78
CA GLY A 166 -1.23 -14.50 -6.64
C GLY A 166 -1.23 -13.32 -5.68
N GLN A 167 -0.05 -12.83 -5.28
CA GLN A 167 0.10 -11.66 -4.39
C GLN A 167 -0.14 -10.34 -5.11
N SER A 168 -0.17 -10.35 -6.43
CA SER A 168 -0.52 -9.22 -7.27
C SER A 168 -1.30 -9.69 -8.49
N LEU A 169 -2.19 -8.84 -8.99
CA LEU A 169 -2.78 -8.92 -10.32
C LEU A 169 -2.41 -7.64 -11.05
N LEU A 170 -1.92 -7.72 -12.28
CA LEU A 170 -1.47 -6.56 -13.04
C LEU A 170 -2.16 -6.51 -14.40
N ALA A 171 -2.48 -5.30 -14.86
CA ALA A 171 -3.15 -5.06 -16.13
C ALA A 171 -2.50 -3.90 -16.90
N LEU A 172 -2.50 -4.03 -18.23
CA LEU A 172 -2.20 -2.96 -19.16
C LEU A 172 -3.42 -2.67 -20.03
N ALA A 173 -3.73 -1.39 -20.21
CA ALA A 173 -4.71 -0.93 -21.17
C ALA A 173 -4.01 -0.40 -22.41
N THR A 174 -4.51 -0.79 -23.59
CA THR A 174 -4.05 -0.27 -24.88
C THR A 174 -5.20 0.41 -25.62
N LEU A 175 -4.90 1.46 -26.39
CA LEU A 175 -5.79 2.08 -27.36
C LEU A 175 -5.13 1.96 -28.74
N ASP A 176 -5.78 1.26 -29.66
CA ASP A 176 -5.25 0.99 -31.01
C ASP A 176 -3.82 0.40 -30.99
N GLY A 177 -3.55 -0.46 -30.00
CA GLY A 177 -2.24 -1.12 -29.80
C GLY A 177 -1.19 -0.28 -29.07
N VAL A 178 -1.49 0.98 -28.71
CA VAL A 178 -0.61 1.85 -27.93
C VAL A 178 -0.96 1.73 -26.44
N PRO A 179 0.01 1.47 -25.54
CA PRO A 179 -0.24 1.48 -24.09
C PRO A 179 -0.73 2.85 -23.60
N VAL A 180 -1.86 2.88 -22.90
CA VAL A 180 -2.51 4.12 -22.41
C VAL A 180 -2.89 4.07 -20.93
N GLY A 181 -2.76 2.91 -20.29
CA GLY A 181 -3.05 2.77 -18.87
C GLY A 181 -2.44 1.52 -18.28
N ALA A 182 -2.30 1.52 -16.97
CA ALA A 182 -1.85 0.39 -16.18
C ALA A 182 -2.68 0.34 -14.89
N GLY A 183 -2.61 -0.79 -14.20
CA GLY A 183 -3.30 -0.96 -12.93
C GLY A 183 -2.89 -2.26 -12.28
N GLY A 184 -3.02 -2.31 -10.96
CA GLY A 184 -2.81 -3.53 -10.21
C GLY A 184 -3.83 -3.71 -9.09
N ILE A 185 -3.98 -4.95 -8.65
CA ILE A 185 -4.71 -5.28 -7.43
C ILE A 185 -3.76 -6.05 -6.51
N LEU A 186 -3.69 -5.63 -5.26
CA LEU A 186 -2.96 -6.34 -4.20
C LEU A 186 -3.98 -7.06 -3.31
N PRO A 187 -4.28 -8.35 -3.55
CA PRO A 187 -5.21 -9.10 -2.74
C PRO A 187 -4.59 -9.55 -1.41
N ASP A 188 -5.39 -9.51 -0.35
CA ASP A 188 -5.16 -10.27 0.86
C ASP A 188 -5.75 -11.69 0.77
N ASP A 189 -5.52 -12.50 1.79
CA ASP A 189 -6.02 -13.88 1.84
C ASP A 189 -7.50 -13.94 2.32
N ALA A 190 -8.09 -12.80 2.71
CA ALA A 190 -9.45 -12.66 3.21
C ALA A 190 -10.45 -12.14 2.14
N GLY A 191 -10.00 -12.01 0.89
CA GLY A 191 -10.83 -11.60 -0.23
C GLY A 191 -11.05 -10.09 -0.34
N VAL A 192 -10.19 -9.28 0.28
CA VAL A 192 -10.09 -7.83 0.07
C VAL A 192 -8.90 -7.57 -0.87
N GLY A 193 -9.03 -6.58 -1.76
CA GLY A 193 -7.93 -6.19 -2.64
C GLY A 193 -7.84 -4.68 -2.74
N GLU A 194 -6.62 -4.16 -2.69
CA GLU A 194 -6.34 -2.75 -2.92
C GLU A 194 -6.06 -2.52 -4.42
N LEU A 195 -6.80 -1.60 -5.04
CA LEU A 195 -6.55 -1.15 -6.41
C LEU A 195 -5.43 -0.10 -6.38
N VAL A 196 -4.31 -0.37 -7.05
CA VAL A 196 -3.09 0.43 -7.00
C VAL A 196 -2.53 0.72 -8.39
N GLY A 197 -1.70 1.76 -8.50
CA GLY A 197 -0.95 2.07 -9.72
C GLY A 197 -1.83 2.26 -10.95
N VAL A 198 -2.96 2.96 -10.77
CA VAL A 198 -3.93 3.34 -11.81
C VAL A 198 -3.69 4.77 -12.25
#